data_AF-A0A924G1G9-F1
#
_entry.id   AF-A0A924G1G9-F1
#
_cell.length_a   1.000
_cell.length_b   1.000
_cell.length_c   1.000
_cell.angle_alpha   90.00
_cell.angle_beta   90.00
_cell.angle_gamma   90.00
#
_symmetry.space_group_name_H-M   'P 1'
#
loop_
_entity.id
_entity.type
_entity.pdbx_description
1 polymer ?
#
loop_
_entity_poly.entity_id
_entity_poly.type
_entity_poly.pdbx_seq_one_letter_code
_entity_poly.pdbx_strand_id
1 'polypeptide(L)'
;MAEAAVQPIQLEHYGASVVDSFQLIQGEFQSGQPVEYQPPHVRVVDQTLADAIELAMRATVDSRTLRPWLSVDELPSIKAKRDIWDTDSHALVAERKELLNAGEFSAVPYAFNVLSTAKKVLDSTPVPGKESTKYDRLKQGFYLDCHRHRDEARRRLTWEYFAEVEQPFDEQHDSFMYGDYVLKDVVDNGLSPVGSEEVGLDVLIANRREEYTSAEIAKLGRLMLDHAGVEFTSKQLTMVTISQVKNSPQTMIWAHRFDPQQNRRFHEQVGFTKEYITHDVITEFIKQKGVISPSDSPSEVDVLDIQSLSLDGDGVLDVVQSLDTIASATSGKNIFMGEEVAADFAKDYSAVPAESAKRQLGNEEQVDELMTEILRLAEARTDDWLANSLIDTFVTNMLLDGVKNDPAAARNIFGPDTAFTIQRSINERQRGNYELADQLIVQARSEAPVATVCTGGSCGLVEVNLLSTDASKARELGLGSGLLKDTVRKCKNPGCGAKNILYDDKGNKACTTCGSKQIKGKVTITTKQQSA
;
A
#
# COMPACT_ATOMS: atom_id res chain seq x y z
N MET A 1 47.09 43.97 -45.03
CA MET A 1 45.87 44.77 -45.16
C MET A 1 44.99 44.31 -44.01
N ALA A 2 45.11 44.98 -42.86
CA ALA A 2 44.25 46.13 -42.50
C ALA A 2 42.79 45.69 -42.45
N GLU A 3 42.02 45.84 -41.38
CA GLU A 3 42.12 46.47 -40.06
C GLU A 3 40.96 45.82 -39.25
N ALA A 4 41.15 45.45 -37.98
CA ALA A 4 40.73 46.24 -36.81
C ALA A 4 39.25 46.68 -36.87
N ALA A 5 38.37 46.45 -35.90
CA ALA A 5 38.53 46.62 -34.45
C ALA A 5 37.42 45.80 -33.73
N VAL A 6 37.73 44.99 -32.71
CA VAL A 6 37.88 45.35 -31.27
C VAL A 6 36.55 45.89 -30.70
N GLN A 7 35.72 45.08 -30.01
CA GLN A 7 35.78 44.70 -28.57
C GLN A 7 35.44 45.87 -27.60
N PRO A 8 35.11 45.69 -26.29
CA PRO A 8 34.83 44.46 -25.50
C PRO A 8 33.79 44.64 -24.32
N ILE A 9 33.78 43.66 -23.39
CA ILE A 9 33.57 43.77 -21.90
C ILE A 9 32.12 43.68 -21.38
N GLN A 10 31.78 42.95 -20.30
CA GLN A 10 32.45 41.96 -19.41
C GLN A 10 31.40 41.31 -18.49
N LEU A 11 31.68 40.05 -18.10
CA LEU A 11 31.67 39.40 -16.76
C LEU A 11 30.40 39.48 -15.88
N GLU A 12 29.99 38.47 -15.10
CA GLU A 12 30.70 37.52 -14.21
C GLU A 12 29.88 36.19 -14.11
N HIS A 13 30.43 34.97 -14.27
CA HIS A 13 31.25 34.13 -13.34
C HIS A 13 30.44 33.51 -12.18
N TYR A 14 30.54 32.23 -11.75
CA TYR A 14 31.42 31.06 -11.92
C TYR A 14 30.55 29.80 -11.63
N GLY A 15 30.68 28.60 -12.24
CA GLY A 15 31.81 27.66 -12.25
C GLY A 15 31.62 26.58 -11.15
N ALA A 16 31.86 25.27 -11.29
CA ALA A 16 32.51 24.50 -12.36
C ALA A 16 32.15 22.99 -12.24
N SER A 17 32.33 22.28 -13.35
CA SER A 17 32.21 20.84 -13.59
C SER A 17 33.59 20.15 -13.66
N VAL A 18 33.59 18.92 -14.23
CA VAL A 18 34.69 18.15 -14.89
C VAL A 18 35.27 17.06 -13.96
N VAL A 19 35.12 15.73 -14.15
CA VAL A 19 35.19 14.78 -15.29
C VAL A 19 36.61 14.55 -15.86
N ASP A 20 36.97 13.27 -15.99
CA ASP A 20 38.13 12.67 -16.67
C ASP A 20 39.50 12.57 -15.95
N SER A 21 39.93 11.32 -15.73
CA SER A 21 41.29 10.83 -15.98
C SER A 21 41.34 9.28 -15.90
N PHE A 22 41.40 8.61 -17.06
CA PHE A 22 41.86 7.22 -17.21
C PHE A 22 43.14 7.24 -18.05
N GLN A 23 44.27 6.82 -17.50
CA GLN A 23 45.48 6.49 -18.27
C GLN A 23 46.13 5.22 -17.72
N LEU A 24 46.34 4.26 -18.63
CA LEU A 24 47.18 3.08 -18.49
C LEU A 24 48.64 3.46 -18.26
N ILE A 25 49.33 2.79 -17.33
CA ILE A 25 50.78 2.61 -17.35
C ILE A 25 51.12 1.15 -17.02
N GLN A 26 51.61 0.41 -18.03
CA GLN A 26 52.58 -0.67 -17.85
C GLN A 26 53.97 -0.03 -17.75
N GLY A 27 54.78 -0.42 -16.77
CA GLY A 27 56.19 0.00 -16.69
C GLY A 27 56.81 -0.21 -15.32
N GLU A 28 57.74 -1.15 -15.28
CA GLU A 28 58.69 -1.51 -14.21
C GLU A 28 59.02 -0.40 -13.20
N PHE A 29 58.93 -0.68 -11.89
CA PHE A 29 59.70 0.05 -10.89
C PHE A 29 60.26 -0.83 -9.78
N GLN A 30 61.51 -0.52 -9.49
CA GLN A 30 62.46 -1.18 -8.62
C GLN A 30 62.16 -0.94 -7.13
N SER A 31 62.55 -1.93 -6.33
CA SER A 31 62.97 -1.91 -4.92
C SER A 31 62.63 -0.70 -4.03
N GLY A 32 61.93 -0.97 -2.93
CA GLY A 32 62.51 -0.69 -1.59
C GLY A 32 62.10 0.58 -0.85
N GLN A 33 60.81 0.90 -0.74
CA GLN A 33 60.26 1.74 0.34
C GLN A 33 58.87 1.20 0.73
N PRO A 34 58.52 1.07 2.04
CA PRO A 34 57.17 0.71 2.43
C PRO A 34 56.26 1.92 2.20
N VAL A 35 55.32 1.79 1.27
CA VAL A 35 54.20 2.72 1.12
C VAL A 35 53.23 2.44 2.26
N GLU A 36 53.09 3.42 3.14
CA GLU A 36 52.13 3.40 4.23
C GLU A 36 50.71 3.35 3.64
N TYR A 37 50.03 2.22 3.81
CA TYR A 37 48.65 2.03 3.41
C TYR A 37 47.76 2.89 4.31
N GLN A 38 47.33 4.04 3.82
CA GLN A 38 46.17 4.72 4.39
C GLN A 38 44.92 4.07 3.79
N PRO A 39 44.10 3.37 4.59
CA PRO A 39 42.86 2.80 4.10
C PRO A 39 41.94 3.92 3.58
N PRO A 40 41.13 3.65 2.54
CA PRO A 40 40.15 4.60 2.06
C PRO A 40 39.18 4.93 3.20
N HIS A 41 38.84 6.22 3.30
CA HIS A 41 37.89 6.80 4.23
C HIS A 41 36.92 5.78 4.84
N VAL A 42 37.21 5.44 6.11
CA VAL A 42 36.25 4.84 7.03
C VAL A 42 34.99 5.69 6.91
N ARG A 43 33.90 5.10 6.37
CA ARG A 43 32.56 5.61 6.64
C ARG A 43 32.53 5.81 8.13
N VAL A 44 32.34 7.04 8.60
CA VAL A 44 31.98 7.27 9.99
C VAL A 44 30.64 6.55 10.15
N VAL A 45 30.73 5.27 10.53
CA VAL A 45 29.64 4.52 11.12
C VAL A 45 29.16 5.42 12.23
N ASP A 46 27.87 5.70 12.26
CA ASP A 46 27.28 6.50 13.32
C ASP A 46 27.50 5.72 14.63
N GLN A 47 28.67 5.95 15.25
CA GLN A 47 29.17 5.19 16.40
C GLN A 47 28.15 5.30 17.54
N THR A 48 27.42 6.41 17.57
CA THR A 48 26.29 6.65 18.46
C THR A 48 25.14 5.65 18.33
N LEU A 49 24.92 5.05 17.15
CA LEU A 49 23.85 4.09 16.89
C LEU A 49 24.20 2.69 17.39
N ALA A 50 25.39 2.22 17.03
CA ALA A 50 25.93 0.96 17.53
C ALA A 50 26.12 1.04 19.05
N ASP A 51 26.64 2.16 19.56
CA ASP A 51 26.79 2.42 20.99
C ASP A 51 25.44 2.55 21.68
N ALA A 52 24.40 3.15 21.07
CA ALA A 52 23.06 3.24 21.67
C ALA A 52 22.34 1.89 21.70
N ILE A 53 22.57 1.01 20.73
CA ILE A 53 22.01 -0.35 20.73
C ILE A 53 22.81 -1.21 21.69
N GLU A 54 24.13 -1.13 21.69
CA GLU A 54 24.95 -1.80 22.69
C GLU A 54 24.62 -1.29 24.09
N LEU A 55 24.32 -0.01 24.28
CA LEU A 55 23.88 0.57 25.55
C LEU A 55 22.45 0.17 25.90
N ALA A 56 21.51 0.14 24.95
CA ALA A 56 20.15 -0.34 25.15
C ALA A 56 20.19 -1.83 25.52
N MET A 57 20.93 -2.64 24.77
CA MET A 57 21.13 -4.06 25.03
C MET A 57 21.89 -4.31 26.33
N ARG A 58 22.96 -3.57 26.64
CA ARG A 58 23.69 -3.68 27.91
C ARG A 58 22.82 -3.24 29.09
N ALA A 59 22.03 -2.17 28.97
CA ALA A 59 21.05 -1.76 29.97
C ALA A 59 19.92 -2.79 30.15
N THR A 60 19.57 -3.50 29.07
CA THR A 60 18.60 -4.61 29.09
C THR A 60 19.20 -5.89 29.71
N VAL A 61 20.51 -6.11 29.57
CA VAL A 61 21.25 -7.23 30.17
C VAL A 61 21.59 -6.99 31.65
N ASP A 62 21.79 -5.73 32.06
CA ASP A 62 22.10 -5.37 33.46
C ASP A 62 20.85 -5.27 34.38
N SER A 63 19.64 -5.39 33.81
CA SER A 63 18.39 -5.51 34.56
C SER A 63 17.77 -6.90 34.35
N ARG A 64 17.29 -7.52 35.43
CA ARG A 64 16.86 -8.93 35.49
C ARG A 64 15.57 -9.28 34.73
N THR A 65 15.30 -8.69 33.57
CA THR A 65 14.22 -9.10 32.67
C THR A 65 14.48 -8.52 31.28
N LEU A 66 15.12 -9.28 30.39
CA LEU A 66 15.02 -9.02 28.95
C LEU A 66 13.53 -9.04 28.62
N ARG A 67 12.97 -7.88 28.26
CA ARG A 67 11.63 -7.85 27.68
C ARG A 67 11.79 -8.41 26.27
N PRO A 68 11.01 -9.43 25.87
CA PRO A 68 11.12 -10.02 24.53
C PRO A 68 10.67 -9.04 23.43
N TRP A 69 10.06 -7.93 23.82
CA TRP A 69 9.51 -6.90 22.95
C TRP A 69 9.96 -5.52 23.43
N LEU A 70 10.22 -4.61 22.49
CA LEU A 70 10.52 -3.19 22.76
C LEU A 70 9.81 -2.29 21.75
N SER A 71 9.51 -1.05 22.14
CA SER A 71 9.09 -0.02 21.19
C SER A 71 10.28 0.46 20.36
N VAL A 72 10.13 0.61 19.05
CA VAL A 72 11.20 1.15 18.20
C VAL A 72 11.61 2.58 18.60
N ASP A 73 10.71 3.31 19.25
CA ASP A 73 10.97 4.68 19.72
C ASP A 73 11.84 4.73 20.99
N GLU A 74 12.09 3.59 21.64
CA GLU A 74 13.08 3.48 22.71
C GLU A 74 14.52 3.55 22.17
N LEU A 75 14.71 3.39 20.85
CA LEU A 75 15.99 3.54 20.17
C LEU A 75 16.18 5.01 19.72
N PRO A 76 17.00 5.82 20.42
CA PRO A 76 16.99 7.28 20.24
C PRO A 76 17.30 7.74 18.81
N SER A 77 18.15 7.01 18.13
CA SER A 77 18.56 7.21 16.75
C SER A 77 17.45 6.94 15.73
N ILE A 78 16.65 5.89 15.94
CA ILE A 78 15.48 5.58 15.12
C ILE A 78 14.41 6.61 15.41
N LYS A 79 14.15 6.91 16.69
CA LYS A 79 13.18 7.92 17.09
C LYS A 79 13.45 9.27 16.43
N ALA A 80 14.70 9.76 16.50
CA ALA A 80 15.08 11.03 15.86
C ALA A 80 14.81 11.03 14.35
N LYS A 81 15.07 9.91 13.66
CA LYS A 81 14.76 9.76 12.23
C LYS A 81 13.26 9.71 11.97
N ARG A 82 12.49 9.02 12.81
CA ARG A 82 11.03 8.94 12.72
C ARG A 82 10.39 10.32 12.88
N ASP A 83 10.85 11.13 13.82
CA ASP A 83 10.37 12.51 14.02
C ASP A 83 10.64 13.39 12.77
N ILE A 84 11.79 13.19 12.09
CA ILE A 84 12.11 13.85 10.82
C ILE A 84 11.18 13.37 9.70
N TRP A 85 11.01 12.05 9.53
CA TRP A 85 10.16 11.49 8.48
C TRP A 85 8.71 11.85 8.64
N ASP A 86 8.22 11.99 9.87
CA ASP A 86 6.88 12.47 10.15
C ASP A 86 6.69 13.90 9.65
N THR A 87 7.63 14.79 9.99
CA THR A 87 7.67 16.17 9.49
C THR A 87 7.73 16.22 7.95
N ASP A 88 8.60 15.41 7.34
CA ASP A 88 8.72 15.32 5.88
C ASP A 88 7.45 14.79 5.23
N SER A 89 6.76 13.84 5.86
CA SER A 89 5.51 13.26 5.35
C SER A 89 4.41 14.31 5.32
N HIS A 90 4.26 15.07 6.40
CA HIS A 90 3.30 16.17 6.45
C HIS A 90 3.61 17.27 5.44
N ALA A 91 4.89 17.62 5.25
CA ALA A 91 5.31 18.60 4.25
C ALA A 91 5.00 18.15 2.82
N LEU A 92 5.33 16.89 2.47
CA LEU A 92 5.06 16.32 1.15
C LEU A 92 3.56 16.24 0.87
N VAL A 93 2.77 15.91 1.88
CA VAL A 93 1.31 15.89 1.79
C VAL A 93 0.75 17.29 1.53
N ALA A 94 1.27 18.31 2.23
CA ALA A 94 0.86 19.69 2.01
C ALA A 94 1.18 20.17 0.59
N GLU A 95 2.40 19.90 0.10
CA GLU A 95 2.81 20.19 -1.27
C GLU A 95 1.88 19.54 -2.30
N ARG A 96 1.59 18.24 -2.12
CA ARG A 96 0.68 17.51 -3.02
C ARG A 96 -0.73 18.08 -2.97
N LYS A 97 -1.25 18.46 -1.79
CA LYS A 97 -2.56 19.13 -1.67
C LYS A 97 -2.58 20.43 -2.49
N GLU A 98 -1.51 21.22 -2.45
CA GLU A 98 -1.40 22.45 -3.25
C GLU A 98 -1.41 22.16 -4.75
N LEU A 99 -0.65 21.16 -5.21
CA LEU A 99 -0.64 20.74 -6.62
C LEU A 99 -2.03 20.31 -7.10
N LEU A 100 -2.75 19.50 -6.31
CA LEU A 100 -4.12 19.09 -6.64
C LEU A 100 -5.08 20.29 -6.67
N ASN A 101 -4.97 21.21 -5.71
CA ASN A 101 -5.79 22.43 -5.66
C ASN A 101 -5.54 23.37 -6.85
N ALA A 102 -4.30 23.41 -7.34
CA ALA A 102 -3.87 24.14 -8.53
C ALA A 102 -4.32 23.47 -9.83
N GLY A 103 -4.67 22.19 -9.81
CA GLY A 103 -5.07 21.43 -11.01
C GLY A 103 -3.95 20.60 -11.64
N GLU A 104 -2.79 20.53 -10.98
CA GLU A 104 -1.58 19.83 -11.42
C GLU A 104 -1.60 18.34 -11.03
N PHE A 105 -2.70 17.65 -11.33
CA PHE A 105 -2.89 16.24 -10.99
C PHE A 105 -1.83 15.29 -11.57
N SER A 106 -1.17 15.66 -12.66
CA SER A 106 -0.07 14.89 -13.26
C SER A 106 1.25 15.02 -12.50
N ALA A 107 1.37 16.03 -11.62
CA ALA A 107 2.55 16.25 -10.78
C ALA A 107 2.46 15.50 -9.43
N VAL A 108 1.28 14.98 -9.08
CA VAL A 108 1.11 14.14 -7.89
C VAL A 108 1.16 12.68 -8.31
N PRO A 109 2.14 11.90 -7.83
CA PRO A 109 2.19 10.47 -8.09
C PRO A 109 0.92 9.78 -7.59
N TYR A 110 0.52 8.73 -8.30
CA TYR A 110 -0.54 7.85 -7.82
C TYR A 110 0.01 6.87 -6.79
N ALA A 111 -0.81 6.56 -5.79
CA ALA A 111 -0.49 5.50 -4.85
C ALA A 111 -0.21 4.19 -5.61
N PHE A 112 0.81 3.46 -5.16
CA PHE A 112 1.10 2.14 -5.70
C PHE A 112 -0.10 1.23 -5.50
N ASN A 113 -0.52 0.55 -6.56
CA ASN A 113 -1.64 -0.38 -6.55
C ASN A 113 -1.55 -1.32 -7.77
N VAL A 114 -2.52 -2.22 -7.91
CA VAL A 114 -2.57 -3.19 -9.02
C VAL A 114 -2.46 -2.54 -10.42
N LEU A 115 -2.95 -1.31 -10.60
CA LEU A 115 -2.86 -0.57 -11.86
C LEU A 115 -1.43 -0.10 -12.15
N SER A 116 -0.70 0.37 -11.14
CA SER A 116 0.70 0.78 -11.32
C SER A 116 1.59 -0.41 -11.65
N THR A 117 1.30 -1.60 -11.10
CA THR A 117 1.95 -2.88 -11.46
C THR A 117 1.66 -3.28 -12.90
N ALA A 118 0.39 -3.23 -13.33
CA ALA A 118 -0.01 -3.51 -14.71
C ALA A 118 0.71 -2.62 -15.74
N LYS A 119 0.88 -1.32 -15.46
CA LYS A 119 1.59 -0.40 -16.36
C LYS A 119 3.05 -0.79 -16.55
N LYS A 120 3.78 -1.16 -15.49
CA LYS A 120 5.16 -1.64 -15.64
C LYS A 120 5.24 -2.97 -16.40
N VAL A 121 4.26 -3.87 -16.22
CA VAL A 121 4.16 -5.08 -17.04
C VAL A 121 4.05 -4.71 -18.51
N LEU A 122 3.16 -3.78 -18.87
CA LEU A 122 3.02 -3.31 -20.25
C LEU A 122 4.30 -2.66 -20.79
N ASP A 123 4.93 -1.78 -20.01
CA ASP A 123 6.17 -1.08 -20.39
C ASP A 123 7.38 -2.03 -20.52
N SER A 124 7.33 -3.20 -19.88
CA SER A 124 8.36 -4.24 -19.94
C SER A 124 8.05 -5.37 -20.92
N THR A 125 6.91 -5.29 -21.64
CA THR A 125 6.49 -6.31 -22.60
C THR A 125 7.61 -6.59 -23.60
N PRO A 126 8.11 -7.83 -23.68
CA PRO A 126 9.22 -8.13 -24.56
C PRO A 126 8.85 -7.91 -26.02
N VAL A 127 9.86 -7.58 -26.82
CA VAL A 127 9.74 -7.64 -28.28
C VAL A 127 9.41 -9.09 -28.66
N PRO A 128 8.44 -9.33 -29.57
CA PRO A 128 8.09 -10.69 -30.01
C PRO A 128 9.33 -11.51 -30.38
N GLY A 129 9.46 -12.70 -29.79
CA GLY A 129 10.60 -13.60 -30.00
C GLY A 129 11.80 -13.41 -29.06
N LYS A 130 11.69 -12.58 -28.02
CA LYS A 130 12.70 -12.45 -26.94
C LYS A 130 12.06 -12.70 -25.58
N GLU A 131 12.67 -13.56 -24.78
CA GLU A 131 12.28 -13.71 -23.37
C GLU A 131 12.81 -12.53 -22.55
N SER A 132 12.09 -12.16 -21.49
CA SER A 132 12.49 -11.09 -20.57
C SER A 132 12.20 -11.53 -19.15
N THR A 133 13.25 -11.88 -18.40
CA THR A 133 13.14 -12.25 -16.98
C THR A 133 12.51 -11.13 -16.15
N LYS A 134 12.71 -9.87 -16.55
CA LYS A 134 12.06 -8.69 -15.95
C LYS A 134 10.54 -8.74 -16.14
N TYR A 135 10.07 -9.03 -17.35
CA TYR A 135 8.64 -9.15 -17.64
C TYR A 135 8.00 -10.26 -16.82
N ASP A 136 8.64 -11.43 -16.75
CA ASP A 136 8.10 -12.57 -16.00
C ASP A 136 7.99 -12.27 -14.50
N ARG A 137 9.01 -11.63 -13.91
CA ARG A 137 8.97 -11.20 -12.50
C ARG A 137 7.89 -10.15 -12.25
N LEU A 138 7.75 -9.15 -13.13
CA LEU A 138 6.70 -8.14 -13.02
C LEU A 138 5.30 -8.75 -13.16
N LYS A 139 5.13 -9.72 -14.06
CA LYS A 139 3.85 -10.42 -14.25
C LYS A 139 3.49 -11.29 -13.04
N GLN A 140 4.48 -11.95 -12.42
CA GLN A 140 4.28 -12.68 -11.16
C GLN A 140 3.90 -11.74 -10.01
N GLY A 141 4.58 -10.59 -9.89
CA GLY A 141 4.21 -9.55 -8.91
C GLY A 141 2.80 -9.02 -9.15
N PHE A 142 2.44 -8.77 -10.41
CA PHE A 142 1.10 -8.32 -10.77
C PHE A 142 0.01 -9.34 -10.44
N TYR A 143 0.27 -10.64 -10.67
CA TYR A 143 -0.61 -11.72 -10.27
C TYR A 143 -0.82 -11.72 -8.75
N LEU A 144 0.26 -11.60 -7.98
CA LEU A 144 0.21 -11.55 -6.51
C LEU A 144 -0.57 -10.32 -6.00
N ASP A 145 -0.38 -9.15 -6.61
CA ASP A 145 -1.11 -7.93 -6.24
C ASP A 145 -2.62 -8.07 -6.52
N CYS A 146 -2.99 -8.63 -7.68
CA CYS A 146 -4.40 -8.89 -8.01
C CYS A 146 -5.03 -9.92 -7.08
N HIS A 147 -4.27 -10.96 -6.75
CA HIS A 147 -4.67 -12.01 -5.83
C HIS A 147 -4.96 -11.43 -4.44
N ARG A 148 -4.01 -10.67 -3.87
CA ARG A 148 -4.18 -9.98 -2.59
C ARG A 148 -5.35 -8.99 -2.60
N HIS A 149 -5.43 -8.13 -3.61
CA HIS A 149 -6.52 -7.15 -3.73
C HIS A 149 -7.90 -7.82 -3.73
N ARG A 150 -8.06 -8.93 -4.46
CA ARG A 150 -9.31 -9.68 -4.49
C ARG A 150 -9.60 -10.43 -3.19
N ASP A 151 -8.59 -11.05 -2.57
CA ASP A 151 -8.77 -11.86 -1.37
C ASP A 151 -9.00 -11.00 -0.13
N GLU A 152 -8.31 -9.86 0.01
CA GLU A 152 -8.60 -8.87 1.06
C GLU A 152 -10.04 -8.35 0.94
N ALA A 153 -10.49 -8.03 -0.27
CA ALA A 153 -11.88 -7.63 -0.53
C ALA A 153 -12.90 -8.72 -0.18
N ARG A 154 -12.65 -9.97 -0.58
CA ARG A 154 -13.50 -11.12 -0.25
C ARG A 154 -13.58 -11.34 1.25
N ARG A 155 -12.48 -11.11 1.96
CA ARG A 155 -12.34 -11.45 3.37
C ARG A 155 -12.58 -10.25 4.27
N ARG A 156 -13.22 -9.20 3.75
CA ARG A 156 -13.48 -7.97 4.47
C ARG A 156 -14.12 -8.14 5.85
N LEU A 157 -15.00 -9.13 6.03
CA LEU A 157 -15.69 -9.38 7.30
C LEU A 157 -15.34 -10.75 7.90
N THR A 158 -14.14 -11.25 7.63
CA THR A 158 -13.59 -12.47 8.22
C THR A 158 -12.06 -12.38 8.21
N TRP A 159 -11.35 -13.42 8.62
CA TRP A 159 -9.89 -13.42 8.59
C TRP A 159 -9.32 -13.93 7.27
N GLU A 160 -8.14 -13.42 6.90
CA GLU A 160 -7.31 -13.99 5.84
C GLU A 160 -5.83 -13.80 6.19
N TYR A 161 -5.03 -14.82 5.90
CA TYR A 161 -3.60 -14.82 6.14
C TYR A 161 -2.85 -14.84 4.81
N PHE A 162 -1.89 -13.94 4.67
CA PHE A 162 -1.00 -13.83 3.53
C PHE A 162 0.40 -14.23 3.97
N ALA A 163 0.87 -15.32 3.36
CA ALA A 163 2.19 -15.87 3.64
C ALA A 163 3.31 -14.85 3.38
N GLU A 164 4.44 -15.12 4.02
CA GLU A 164 5.66 -14.35 3.87
C GLU A 164 6.06 -14.16 2.39
N VAL A 165 6.33 -12.91 2.04
CA VAL A 165 6.94 -12.55 0.76
C VAL A 165 8.35 -12.03 0.99
N GLU A 166 9.31 -12.66 0.33
CA GLU A 166 10.71 -12.23 0.35
C GLU A 166 10.87 -10.88 -0.36
N GLN A 167 11.55 -9.96 0.30
CA GLN A 167 11.87 -8.63 -0.18
C GLN A 167 13.39 -8.41 -0.02
N PRO A 168 14.18 -8.53 -1.10
CA PRO A 168 15.62 -8.33 -1.03
C PRO A 168 15.95 -6.85 -0.84
N PHE A 169 17.02 -6.56 -0.11
CA PHE A 169 17.52 -5.19 0.03
C PHE A 169 18.37 -4.81 -1.18
N ASP A 170 18.12 -3.62 -1.72
CA ASP A 170 18.91 -3.02 -2.78
C ASP A 170 19.82 -1.93 -2.22
N GLU A 171 21.13 -2.18 -2.24
CA GLU A 171 22.15 -1.24 -1.76
C GLU A 171 22.21 0.05 -2.58
N GLN A 172 21.83 0.00 -3.88
CA GLN A 172 21.87 1.17 -4.74
C GLN A 172 20.83 2.21 -4.30
N HIS A 173 19.63 1.74 -3.93
CA HIS A 173 18.51 2.59 -3.53
C HIS A 173 18.37 2.70 -1.99
N ASP A 174 19.20 1.99 -1.22
CA ASP A 174 19.15 1.92 0.24
C ASP A 174 17.73 1.57 0.75
N SER A 175 17.09 0.60 0.07
CA SER A 175 15.68 0.27 0.27
C SER A 175 15.40 -1.19 -0.08
N PHE A 176 14.31 -1.74 0.44
CA PHE A 176 13.84 -3.07 0.08
C PHE A 176 13.09 -3.05 -1.26
N MET A 177 13.10 -4.20 -1.92
CA MET A 177 12.43 -4.39 -3.20
C MET A 177 11.22 -5.29 -3.06
N TYR A 178 10.14 -4.96 -3.78
CA TYR A 178 9.00 -5.85 -3.98
C TYR A 178 8.78 -6.05 -5.48
N GLY A 179 9.05 -7.26 -5.98
CA GLY A 179 9.20 -7.49 -7.42
C GLY A 179 10.33 -6.63 -7.99
N ASP A 180 9.99 -5.72 -8.91
CA ASP A 180 10.91 -4.73 -9.49
C ASP A 180 10.54 -3.28 -9.05
N TYR A 181 10.03 -3.13 -7.81
CA TYR A 181 9.75 -1.84 -7.18
C TYR A 181 10.66 -1.59 -5.99
N VAL A 182 11.22 -0.39 -5.93
CA VAL A 182 11.82 0.18 -4.71
C VAL A 182 10.68 0.53 -3.77
N LEU A 183 10.65 -0.07 -2.58
CA LEU A 183 9.53 0.09 -1.64
C LEU A 183 9.42 1.51 -1.08
N LYS A 184 10.54 2.22 -0.95
CA LYS A 184 10.55 3.65 -0.61
C LYS A 184 9.75 4.49 -1.61
N ASP A 185 9.95 4.26 -2.91
CA ASP A 185 9.18 4.94 -3.96
C ASP A 185 7.69 4.58 -3.88
N VAL A 186 7.38 3.34 -3.52
CA VAL A 186 5.99 2.86 -3.35
C VAL A 186 5.30 3.64 -2.24
N VAL A 187 5.90 3.73 -1.05
CA VAL A 187 5.29 4.46 0.08
C VAL A 187 5.30 5.98 -0.11
N ASP A 188 6.33 6.54 -0.75
CA ASP A 188 6.40 7.96 -1.08
C ASP A 188 5.30 8.32 -2.07
N ASN A 189 5.09 7.52 -3.12
CA ASN A 189 3.99 7.72 -4.07
C ASN A 189 2.63 7.49 -3.41
N GLY A 190 2.58 6.63 -2.38
CA GLY A 190 1.41 6.36 -1.54
C GLY A 190 0.84 7.58 -0.81
N LEU A 191 1.66 8.60 -0.50
CA LEU A 191 1.22 9.84 0.18
C LEU A 191 0.39 10.78 -0.73
N SER A 192 -0.66 10.29 -1.35
CA SER A 192 -1.56 11.09 -2.18
C SER A 192 -2.76 11.57 -1.35
N PRO A 193 -2.98 12.90 -1.21
CA PRO A 193 -3.93 13.44 -0.23
C PRO A 193 -5.39 13.42 -0.69
N VAL A 194 -5.84 12.32 -1.30
CA VAL A 194 -7.15 12.24 -1.94
C VAL A 194 -7.98 11.14 -1.30
N GLY A 195 -8.79 11.55 -0.33
CA GLY A 195 -9.72 10.75 0.46
C GLY A 195 -10.39 11.62 1.52
N SER A 196 -11.57 11.23 1.99
CA SER A 196 -12.33 11.97 3.02
C SER A 196 -11.51 12.21 4.29
N GLU A 197 -11.77 13.37 4.90
CA GLU A 197 -11.09 14.03 6.02
C GLU A 197 -10.46 13.09 7.07
N GLU A 198 -9.16 13.30 7.29
CA GLU A 198 -8.30 12.87 8.41
C GLU A 198 -7.81 11.41 8.42
N VAL A 199 -8.66 10.39 8.48
CA VAL A 199 -8.19 9.02 8.85
C VAL A 199 -7.37 8.31 7.77
N GLY A 200 -7.61 8.60 6.48
CA GLY A 200 -6.86 7.97 5.38
C GLY A 200 -5.42 8.44 5.30
N LEU A 201 -5.14 9.68 5.72
CA LEU A 201 -3.82 10.27 5.60
C LEU A 201 -2.86 9.73 6.67
N ASP A 202 -3.31 9.61 7.91
CA ASP A 202 -2.49 9.14 9.02
C ASP A 202 -1.98 7.71 8.76
N VAL A 203 -2.82 6.85 8.16
CA VAL A 203 -2.42 5.50 7.73
C VAL A 203 -1.32 5.54 6.67
N LEU A 204 -1.41 6.44 5.69
CA LEU A 204 -0.40 6.56 4.64
C LEU A 204 0.93 7.08 5.20
N ILE A 205 0.86 8.02 6.15
CA ILE A 205 2.03 8.54 6.89
C ILE A 205 2.66 7.42 7.72
N ALA A 206 1.86 6.65 8.46
CA ALA A 206 2.31 5.51 9.27
C ALA A 206 3.00 4.45 8.38
N ASN A 207 2.40 4.09 7.24
CA ASN A 207 2.97 3.14 6.28
C ASN A 207 4.32 3.61 5.73
N ARG A 208 4.44 4.90 5.39
CA ARG A 208 5.72 5.48 4.98
C ARG A 208 6.74 5.41 6.11
N ARG A 209 6.37 5.84 7.31
CA ARG A 209 7.26 5.84 8.48
C ARG A 209 7.75 4.43 8.81
N GLU A 210 6.89 3.44 8.68
CA GLU A 210 7.22 2.02 8.83
C GLU A 210 8.26 1.53 7.82
N GLU A 211 8.08 1.81 6.52
CA GLU A 211 9.03 1.36 5.51
C GLU A 211 10.42 1.93 5.76
N TYR A 212 10.49 3.20 6.14
CA TYR A 212 11.75 3.86 6.50
C TYR A 212 12.33 3.30 7.80
N THR A 213 11.49 3.03 8.82
CA THR A 213 11.92 2.39 10.07
C THR A 213 12.48 1.00 9.79
N SER A 214 11.84 0.21 8.92
CA SER A 214 12.29 -1.11 8.50
C SER A 214 13.68 -1.09 7.88
N ALA A 215 13.95 -0.11 7.01
CA ALA A 215 15.27 0.05 6.39
C ALA A 215 16.35 0.35 7.44
N GLU A 216 16.04 1.15 8.46
CA GLU A 216 16.96 1.40 9.56
C GLU A 216 17.15 0.18 10.45
N ILE A 217 16.09 -0.52 10.85
CA ILE A 217 16.18 -1.79 11.61
C ILE A 217 17.03 -2.82 10.86
N ALA A 218 16.91 -2.90 9.54
CA ALA A 218 17.75 -3.79 8.73
C ALA A 218 19.23 -3.39 8.77
N LYS A 219 19.55 -2.09 8.69
CA LYS A 219 20.92 -1.59 8.89
C LYS A 219 21.45 -1.97 10.26
N LEU A 220 20.61 -1.91 11.29
CA LEU A 220 20.98 -2.34 12.64
C LEU A 220 21.32 -3.82 12.69
N GLY A 221 20.44 -4.67 12.14
CA GLY A 221 20.70 -6.11 12.06
C GLY A 221 22.03 -6.43 11.38
N ARG A 222 22.39 -5.70 10.30
CA ARG A 222 23.68 -5.86 9.61
C ARG A 222 24.87 -5.41 10.48
N LEU A 223 24.79 -4.22 11.07
CA LEU A 223 25.83 -3.70 11.97
C LEU A 223 26.07 -4.62 13.16
N MET A 224 24.99 -5.23 13.68
CA MET A 224 25.09 -6.20 14.76
C MET A 224 25.83 -7.46 14.33
N LEU A 225 25.63 -7.98 13.12
CA LEU A 225 26.42 -9.11 12.61
C LEU A 225 27.90 -8.74 12.41
N ASP A 226 28.18 -7.55 11.87
CA ASP A 226 29.54 -7.09 11.58
C ASP A 226 30.36 -6.84 12.87
N HIS A 227 29.69 -6.50 13.98
CA HIS A 227 30.31 -6.23 15.28
C HIS A 227 30.35 -7.43 16.23
N ALA A 228 29.81 -8.60 15.84
CA ALA A 228 29.51 -9.67 16.79
C ALA A 228 30.34 -10.95 16.61
N GLY A 229 31.32 -11.08 17.51
CA GLY A 229 31.44 -12.27 18.37
C GLY A 229 30.35 -12.34 19.46
N VAL A 230 29.21 -11.68 19.24
CA VAL A 230 27.97 -11.77 20.05
C VAL A 230 27.10 -12.83 19.39
N GLU A 231 27.12 -14.04 19.93
CA GLU A 231 26.19 -15.10 19.52
C GLU A 231 24.76 -14.70 19.92
N PHE A 232 24.03 -14.06 19.01
CA PHE A 232 22.58 -14.02 19.10
C PHE A 232 22.05 -15.44 18.90
N THR A 233 21.47 -16.01 19.96
CA THR A 233 20.79 -17.30 19.89
C THR A 233 19.47 -17.22 19.13
N SER A 234 18.87 -16.03 18.97
CA SER A 234 17.72 -15.79 18.08
C SER A 234 18.21 -15.15 16.78
N LYS A 235 18.21 -15.92 15.70
CA LYS A 235 18.79 -15.52 14.40
C LYS A 235 17.98 -14.46 13.64
N GLN A 236 16.89 -13.93 14.19
CA GLN A 236 15.91 -13.14 13.41
C GLN A 236 15.25 -12.08 14.30
N LEU A 237 15.37 -10.82 13.90
CA LEU A 237 14.63 -9.70 14.46
C LEU A 237 13.32 -9.55 13.66
N THR A 238 12.19 -9.39 14.34
CA THR A 238 10.90 -9.18 13.66
C THR A 238 10.28 -7.87 14.12
N MET A 239 10.06 -6.94 13.19
CA MET A 239 9.29 -5.74 13.46
C MET A 239 7.82 -6.01 13.18
N VAL A 240 6.95 -5.72 14.14
CA VAL A 240 5.51 -5.94 14.07
C VAL A 240 4.80 -4.60 14.19
N THR A 241 3.80 -4.41 13.32
CA THR A 241 2.87 -3.28 13.38
C THR A 241 1.44 -3.80 13.38
N ILE A 242 0.58 -3.16 14.17
CA ILE A 242 -0.85 -3.45 14.22
C ILE A 242 -1.59 -2.21 13.71
N SER A 243 -2.29 -2.36 12.58
CA SER A 243 -3.04 -1.29 11.96
C SER A 243 -4.54 -1.35 12.27
N GLN A 244 -5.07 -0.32 12.94
CA GLN A 244 -6.50 -0.13 13.17
C GLN A 244 -7.01 1.17 12.54
N VAL A 245 -7.67 1.06 11.40
CA VAL A 245 -8.27 2.24 10.74
C VAL A 245 -9.69 2.47 11.26
N LYS A 246 -9.98 3.62 11.87
CA LYS A 246 -11.26 3.94 12.56
C LYS A 246 -12.55 3.57 11.81
N ASN A 247 -12.54 3.63 10.47
CA ASN A 247 -13.69 3.33 9.61
C ASN A 247 -13.54 2.04 8.78
N SER A 248 -12.48 1.26 9.01
CA SER A 248 -12.33 -0.07 8.42
C SER A 248 -12.96 -1.13 9.32
N PRO A 249 -13.72 -2.09 8.77
CA PRO A 249 -14.18 -3.24 9.55
C PRO A 249 -13.06 -4.22 9.90
N GLN A 250 -11.86 -4.05 9.32
CA GLN A 250 -10.71 -4.92 9.54
C GLN A 250 -9.61 -4.25 10.37
N THR A 251 -8.93 -5.08 11.14
CA THR A 251 -7.60 -4.82 11.67
C THR A 251 -6.61 -5.63 10.85
N MET A 252 -5.49 -4.99 10.51
CA MET A 252 -4.39 -5.64 9.80
C MET A 252 -3.21 -5.74 10.75
N ILE A 253 -2.56 -6.89 10.79
CA ILE A 253 -1.27 -7.07 11.43
C ILE A 253 -0.30 -7.46 10.34
N TRP A 254 0.87 -6.86 10.35
CA TRP A 254 1.96 -7.31 9.50
C TRP A 254 3.27 -7.34 10.28
N ALA A 255 4.14 -8.24 9.85
CA ALA A 255 5.44 -8.47 10.43
C ALA A 255 6.51 -8.43 9.33
N HIS A 256 7.63 -7.78 9.65
CA HIS A 256 8.83 -7.74 8.83
C HIS A 256 9.93 -8.50 9.57
N ARG A 257 10.17 -9.73 9.16
CA ARG A 257 11.26 -10.56 9.69
C ARG A 257 12.53 -10.29 8.90
N PHE A 258 13.58 -9.87 9.59
CA PHE A 258 14.85 -9.51 8.96
C PHE A 258 15.84 -10.68 9.00
N ASP A 259 16.39 -11.02 7.83
CA ASP A 259 17.56 -11.88 7.68
C ASP A 259 18.76 -10.99 7.34
N PRO A 260 19.54 -10.57 8.36
CA PRO A 260 20.69 -9.71 8.14
C PRO A 260 21.85 -10.43 7.42
N GLN A 261 21.88 -11.77 7.38
CA GLN A 261 22.94 -12.52 6.69
C GLN A 261 22.74 -12.50 5.18
N GLN A 262 21.48 -12.62 4.73
CA GLN A 262 21.14 -12.60 3.31
C GLN A 262 20.77 -11.21 2.80
N ASN A 263 20.73 -10.21 3.68
CA ASN A 263 20.24 -8.86 3.40
C ASN A 263 18.82 -8.88 2.83
N ARG A 264 17.93 -9.64 3.49
CA ARG A 264 16.53 -9.84 3.09
C ARG A 264 15.60 -9.49 4.23
N ARG A 265 14.37 -9.13 3.88
CA ARG A 265 13.25 -9.19 4.81
C ARG A 265 12.13 -10.07 4.27
N PHE A 266 11.32 -10.60 5.17
CA PHE A 266 10.13 -11.37 4.84
C PHE A 266 8.93 -10.61 5.40
N HIS A 267 8.02 -10.25 4.51
CA HIS A 267 6.81 -9.52 4.87
C HIS A 267 5.62 -10.48 4.94
N GLU A 268 5.05 -10.60 6.13
CA GLU A 268 3.89 -11.43 6.45
C GLU A 268 2.72 -10.56 6.88
N GLN A 269 1.49 -10.97 6.57
CA GLN A 269 0.29 -10.18 6.89
C GLN A 269 -0.90 -11.06 7.26
N VAL A 270 -1.72 -10.59 8.19
CA VAL A 270 -3.04 -11.16 8.50
C VAL A 270 -4.05 -10.04 8.71
N GLY A 271 -5.22 -10.21 8.11
CA GLY A 271 -6.38 -9.36 8.36
C GLY A 271 -7.45 -10.13 9.12
N PHE A 272 -8.20 -9.47 10.00
CA PHE A 272 -9.37 -10.03 10.69
C PHE A 272 -10.34 -8.91 11.09
N THR A 273 -11.56 -9.30 11.49
CA THR A 273 -12.59 -8.34 11.89
C THR A 273 -12.32 -7.72 13.25
N LYS A 274 -12.81 -6.50 13.45
CA LYS A 274 -12.73 -5.79 14.73
C LYS A 274 -13.77 -6.23 15.77
N GLU A 275 -14.51 -7.30 15.52
CA GLU A 275 -15.60 -7.72 16.42
C GLU A 275 -15.07 -8.08 17.81
N TYR A 276 -14.00 -8.87 17.88
CA TYR A 276 -13.39 -9.31 19.15
C TYR A 276 -11.99 -8.73 19.38
N ILE A 277 -11.26 -8.42 18.31
CA ILE A 277 -9.94 -7.79 18.41
C ILE A 277 -10.11 -6.27 18.40
N THR A 278 -10.65 -5.77 19.50
CA THR A 278 -10.94 -4.34 19.69
C THR A 278 -9.68 -3.54 20.01
N HIS A 279 -9.80 -2.21 19.98
CA HIS A 279 -8.74 -1.30 20.42
C HIS A 279 -8.24 -1.63 21.83
N ASP A 280 -9.14 -1.94 22.77
CA ASP A 280 -8.78 -2.28 24.15
C ASP A 280 -7.96 -3.59 24.22
N VAL A 281 -8.32 -4.59 23.41
CA VAL A 281 -7.57 -5.86 23.34
C VAL A 281 -6.16 -5.63 22.82
N ILE A 282 -5.98 -4.79 21.80
CA ILE A 282 -4.66 -4.45 21.26
C ILE A 282 -3.85 -3.62 22.24
N THR A 283 -4.45 -2.61 22.85
CA THR A 283 -3.77 -1.78 23.86
C THR A 283 -3.31 -2.65 25.04
N GLU A 284 -4.14 -3.59 25.50
CA GLU A 284 -3.77 -4.54 26.53
C GLU A 284 -2.64 -5.48 26.07
N PHE A 285 -2.66 -5.96 24.83
CA PHE A 285 -1.54 -6.74 24.26
C PHE A 285 -0.22 -5.95 24.30
N ILE A 286 -0.22 -4.71 23.80
CA ILE A 286 0.97 -3.84 23.76
C ILE A 286 1.50 -3.58 25.17
N LYS A 287 0.61 -3.41 26.17
CA LYS A 287 0.98 -3.31 27.60
C LYS A 287 1.57 -4.59 28.15
N GLN A 288 0.96 -5.74 27.88
CA GLN A 288 1.45 -7.04 28.37
C GLN A 288 2.83 -7.39 27.77
N LYS A 289 3.08 -6.97 26.53
CA LYS A 289 4.40 -7.08 25.89
C LYS A 289 5.40 -6.03 26.40
N GLY A 290 4.95 -5.04 27.18
CA GLY A 290 5.80 -4.03 27.79
C GLY A 290 6.34 -2.98 26.81
N VAL A 291 5.70 -2.83 25.65
CA VAL A 291 6.02 -1.85 24.59
C VAL A 291 5.59 -0.44 25.00
N ILE A 292 4.53 -0.32 25.80
CA ILE A 292 4.09 0.94 26.42
C ILE A 292 3.93 0.76 27.93
N SER A 293 3.82 1.87 28.68
CA SER A 293 3.57 1.81 30.12
C SER A 293 2.16 1.26 30.40
N PRO A 294 1.95 0.50 31.48
CA PRO A 294 0.60 0.08 31.90
C PRO A 294 -0.38 1.24 32.11
N SER A 295 0.14 2.42 32.44
CA SER A 295 -0.63 3.66 32.62
C SER A 295 -1.04 4.36 31.33
N ASP A 296 -0.42 4.01 30.19
CA ASP A 296 -0.66 4.70 28.93
C ASP A 296 -1.96 4.20 28.29
N SER A 297 -2.68 5.09 27.61
CA SER A 297 -3.90 4.73 26.88
C SER A 297 -3.86 5.44 25.53
N PRO A 298 -3.11 4.89 24.55
CA PRO A 298 -3.03 5.46 23.21
C PRO A 298 -4.42 5.49 22.55
N SER A 299 -4.68 6.48 21.70
CA SER A 299 -5.86 6.47 20.84
C SER A 299 -5.74 5.41 19.73
N GLU A 300 -6.82 5.11 19.01
CA GLU A 300 -6.75 4.24 17.82
C GLU A 300 -5.72 4.72 16.78
N VAL A 301 -5.56 6.04 16.64
CA VAL A 301 -4.59 6.64 15.73
C VAL A 301 -3.17 6.47 16.28
N ASP A 302 -2.97 6.66 17.59
CA ASP A 302 -1.65 6.46 18.20
C ASP A 302 -1.21 4.98 18.09
N VAL A 303 -2.15 4.02 18.17
CA VAL A 303 -1.85 2.59 17.98
C VAL A 303 -1.35 2.29 16.57
N LEU A 304 -1.82 3.00 15.53
CA LEU A 304 -1.29 2.85 14.16
C LEU A 304 0.20 3.15 14.09
N ASP A 305 0.69 4.05 14.93
CA ASP A 305 2.06 4.54 14.93
C ASP A 305 3.00 3.72 15.82
N ILE A 306 2.46 2.84 16.67
CA ILE A 306 3.25 1.94 17.51
C ILE A 306 3.85 0.82 16.66
N GLN A 307 5.17 0.87 16.51
CA GLN A 307 5.96 -0.20 15.91
C GLN A 307 6.77 -0.89 16.99
N SER A 308 6.64 -2.22 17.03
CA SER A 308 7.25 -3.04 18.08
C SER A 308 8.31 -3.95 17.47
N LEU A 309 9.44 -4.12 18.15
CA LEU A 309 10.48 -5.05 17.75
C LEU A 309 10.43 -6.28 18.68
N SER A 310 10.16 -7.45 18.10
CA SER A 310 10.26 -8.74 18.77
C SER A 310 11.69 -9.28 18.62
N LEU A 311 12.32 -9.55 19.76
CA LEU A 311 13.67 -10.11 19.85
C LEU A 311 13.69 -11.65 19.77
N ASP A 312 12.54 -12.27 20.01
CA ASP A 312 12.34 -13.72 19.93
C ASP A 312 11.92 -14.17 18.52
N GLY A 313 11.61 -13.22 17.64
CA GLY A 313 11.24 -13.48 16.26
C GLY A 313 9.75 -13.78 16.06
N ASP A 314 8.89 -13.46 17.03
CA ASP A 314 7.43 -13.62 16.95
C ASP A 314 6.88 -13.05 15.63
N GLY A 315 6.20 -13.89 14.84
CA GLY A 315 5.56 -13.53 13.58
C GLY A 315 4.11 -13.07 13.77
N VAL A 316 3.37 -12.88 12.67
CA VAL A 316 1.99 -12.35 12.80
C VAL A 316 1.06 -13.31 13.54
N LEU A 317 1.25 -14.63 13.39
CA LEU A 317 0.38 -15.63 14.00
C LEU A 317 0.61 -15.76 15.52
N ASP A 318 1.84 -15.52 16.00
CA ASP A 318 2.15 -15.47 17.43
C ASP A 318 1.46 -14.28 18.10
N VAL A 319 1.41 -13.16 17.38
CA VAL A 319 0.68 -11.94 17.79
C VAL A 319 -0.82 -12.22 17.82
N VAL A 320 -1.39 -12.82 16.77
CA VAL A 320 -2.81 -13.19 16.73
C VAL A 320 -3.16 -14.13 17.87
N GLN A 321 -2.35 -15.14 18.16
CA GLN A 321 -2.58 -16.05 19.28
C GLN A 321 -2.65 -15.30 20.62
N SER A 322 -1.77 -14.32 20.83
CA SER A 322 -1.77 -13.49 22.02
C SER A 322 -3.03 -12.62 22.11
N LEU A 323 -3.42 -12.00 21.00
CA LEU A 323 -4.63 -11.17 20.90
C LEU A 323 -5.90 -12.00 21.14
N ASP A 324 -6.02 -13.18 20.54
CA ASP A 324 -7.14 -14.10 20.73
C ASP A 324 -7.25 -14.56 22.19
N THR A 325 -6.12 -14.75 22.86
CA THR A 325 -6.09 -15.11 24.29
C THR A 325 -6.67 -13.98 25.15
N ILE A 326 -6.26 -12.74 24.90
CA ILE A 326 -6.77 -11.55 25.59
C ILE A 326 -8.25 -11.34 25.26
N ALA A 327 -8.64 -11.44 23.98
CA ALA A 327 -10.01 -11.31 23.53
C ALA A 327 -10.93 -12.38 24.14
N SER A 328 -10.45 -13.63 24.25
CA SER A 328 -11.18 -14.72 24.90
C SER A 328 -11.41 -14.44 26.39
N ALA A 329 -10.37 -13.95 27.08
CA ALA A 329 -10.47 -13.58 28.49
C ALA A 329 -11.45 -12.41 28.72
N THR A 330 -11.41 -11.38 27.87
CA THR A 330 -12.26 -10.19 27.98
C THR A 330 -13.72 -10.46 27.63
N SER A 331 -13.97 -11.26 26.59
CA SER A 331 -15.33 -11.56 26.11
C SER A 331 -16.00 -12.73 26.81
N GLY A 332 -15.23 -13.61 27.46
CA GLY A 332 -15.71 -14.88 28.00
C GLY A 332 -16.08 -15.91 26.92
N LYS A 333 -15.68 -15.68 25.66
CA LYS A 333 -15.94 -16.56 24.51
C LYS A 333 -14.67 -17.26 24.05
N ASN A 334 -14.82 -18.33 23.27
CA ASN A 334 -13.68 -18.98 22.63
C ASN A 334 -13.36 -18.27 21.30
N ILE A 335 -12.31 -17.45 21.27
CA ILE A 335 -11.94 -16.64 20.08
C ILE A 335 -10.76 -17.27 19.33
N PHE A 336 -10.87 -17.46 18.02
CA PHE A 336 -9.80 -17.95 17.15
C PHE A 336 -9.76 -17.15 15.86
N MET A 337 -8.58 -16.63 15.50
CA MET A 337 -8.38 -15.74 14.35
C MET A 337 -9.33 -14.53 14.37
N GLY A 338 -9.58 -13.99 15.55
CA GLY A 338 -10.49 -12.85 15.76
C GLY A 338 -11.99 -13.17 15.64
N GLU A 339 -12.38 -14.44 15.54
CA GLU A 339 -13.78 -14.88 15.41
C GLU A 339 -14.22 -15.78 16.58
N GLU A 340 -15.51 -15.74 16.93
CA GLU A 340 -16.08 -16.69 17.90
C GLU A 340 -16.18 -18.08 17.26
N VAL A 341 -15.59 -19.07 17.93
CA VAL A 341 -15.67 -20.48 17.57
C VAL A 341 -16.36 -21.28 18.68
N ALA A 342 -16.74 -22.53 18.38
CA ALA A 342 -17.34 -23.42 19.38
C ALA A 342 -16.42 -23.55 20.62
N ALA A 343 -17.02 -23.74 21.79
CA ALA A 343 -16.27 -23.77 23.06
C ALA A 343 -15.21 -24.89 23.12
N ASP A 344 -15.42 -25.98 22.38
CA ASP A 344 -14.52 -27.14 22.26
C ASP A 344 -13.63 -27.10 21.01
N PHE A 345 -13.69 -26.03 20.22
CA PHE A 345 -12.88 -25.88 19.01
C PHE A 345 -11.38 -25.82 19.36
N ALA A 346 -10.60 -26.71 18.76
CA ALA A 346 -9.15 -26.75 18.91
C ALA A 346 -8.48 -25.67 18.06
N LYS A 347 -7.81 -24.71 18.72
CA LYS A 347 -7.07 -23.63 18.05
C LYS A 347 -5.72 -24.15 17.55
N ASP A 348 -5.52 -24.16 16.24
CA ASP A 348 -4.26 -24.56 15.61
C ASP A 348 -3.77 -23.48 14.65
N TYR A 349 -2.95 -22.56 15.18
CA TYR A 349 -2.34 -21.49 14.39
C TYR A 349 -1.34 -22.02 13.35
N SER A 350 -0.76 -23.21 13.56
CA SER A 350 0.22 -23.79 12.62
C SER A 350 -0.44 -24.30 11.33
N ALA A 351 -1.73 -24.62 11.38
CA ALA A 351 -2.51 -25.03 10.21
C ALA A 351 -3.00 -23.84 9.34
N VAL A 352 -3.02 -22.63 9.91
CA VAL A 352 -3.55 -21.42 9.25
C VAL A 352 -2.91 -21.15 7.88
N PRO A 353 -1.57 -21.18 7.72
CA PRO A 353 -0.96 -20.95 6.41
C PRO A 353 -1.44 -21.93 5.33
N ALA A 354 -1.55 -23.21 5.66
CA ALA A 354 -2.00 -24.23 4.72
C ALA A 354 -3.50 -24.09 4.40
N GLU A 355 -4.31 -23.70 5.38
CA GLU A 355 -5.74 -23.44 5.17
C GLU A 355 -5.95 -22.24 4.23
N SER A 356 -5.25 -21.13 4.48
CA SER A 356 -5.29 -19.95 3.61
C SER A 356 -4.82 -20.29 2.20
N ALA A 357 -3.66 -20.93 2.04
CA ALA A 357 -3.15 -21.33 0.73
C ALA A 357 -4.17 -22.16 -0.07
N LYS A 358 -4.85 -23.12 0.59
CA LYS A 358 -5.88 -23.94 -0.06
C LYS A 358 -7.07 -23.11 -0.56
N ARG A 359 -7.49 -22.09 0.20
CA ARG A 359 -8.60 -21.19 -0.19
C ARG A 359 -8.20 -20.24 -1.31
N GLN A 360 -6.94 -19.83 -1.31
CA GLN A 360 -6.33 -18.94 -2.29
C GLN A 360 -6.18 -19.61 -3.66
N LEU A 361 -5.84 -20.91 -3.70
CA LEU A 361 -5.76 -21.71 -4.95
C LEU A 361 -7.09 -21.89 -5.68
N GLY A 362 -8.23 -21.74 -4.99
CA GLY A 362 -9.55 -21.94 -5.59
C GLY A 362 -10.03 -20.79 -6.50
N ASN A 363 -9.25 -19.71 -6.64
CA ASN A 363 -9.73 -18.45 -7.23
C ASN A 363 -8.90 -17.99 -8.45
N GLU A 364 -8.05 -18.85 -9.01
CA GLU A 364 -7.11 -18.47 -10.09
C GLU A 364 -7.81 -17.83 -11.30
N GLU A 365 -8.95 -18.38 -11.73
CA GLU A 365 -9.75 -17.84 -12.85
C GLU A 365 -10.21 -16.40 -12.61
N GLN A 366 -10.62 -16.09 -11.38
CA GLN A 366 -11.05 -14.74 -11.01
C GLN A 366 -9.89 -13.76 -10.94
N VAL A 367 -8.71 -14.23 -10.53
CA VAL A 367 -7.48 -13.42 -10.55
C VAL A 367 -7.07 -13.12 -11.99
N ASP A 368 -7.14 -14.09 -12.89
CA ASP A 368 -6.86 -13.89 -14.32
C ASP A 368 -7.87 -12.92 -14.97
N GLU A 369 -9.15 -13.00 -14.60
CA GLU A 369 -10.18 -12.06 -15.05
C GLU A 369 -9.88 -10.63 -14.58
N LEU A 370 -9.50 -10.46 -13.31
CA LEU A 370 -9.09 -9.18 -12.73
C LEU A 370 -7.84 -8.61 -13.43
N MET A 371 -6.82 -9.44 -13.63
CA MET A 371 -5.60 -9.03 -14.35
C MET A 371 -5.93 -8.55 -15.76
N THR A 372 -6.80 -9.27 -16.48
CA THR A 372 -7.22 -8.93 -17.84
C THR A 372 -7.91 -7.56 -17.87
N GLU A 373 -8.82 -7.30 -16.93
CA GLU A 373 -9.53 -6.03 -16.87
C GLU A 373 -8.60 -4.86 -16.52
N ILE A 374 -7.68 -5.05 -15.58
CA ILE A 374 -6.71 -4.00 -15.21
C ILE A 374 -5.74 -3.71 -16.36
N LEU A 375 -5.24 -4.74 -17.05
CA LEU A 375 -4.40 -4.55 -18.24
C LEU A 375 -5.15 -3.79 -19.33
N ARG A 376 -6.43 -4.13 -19.58
CA ARG A 376 -7.29 -3.40 -20.51
C ARG A 376 -7.41 -1.92 -20.15
N LEU A 377 -7.61 -1.59 -18.87
CA LEU A 377 -7.68 -0.21 -18.38
C LEU A 377 -6.35 0.53 -18.57
N ALA A 378 -5.23 -0.14 -18.28
CA ALA A 378 -3.88 0.40 -18.44
C ALA A 378 -3.52 0.65 -19.92
N GLU A 379 -3.79 -0.32 -20.82
CA GLU A 379 -3.58 -0.22 -22.27
C GLU A 379 -4.42 0.90 -22.88
N ALA A 380 -5.67 1.04 -22.44
CA ALA A 380 -6.56 2.10 -22.88
C ALA A 380 -6.11 3.49 -22.39
N ARG A 381 -5.08 3.59 -21.55
CA ARG A 381 -4.64 4.81 -20.86
C ARG A 381 -5.84 5.49 -20.18
N THR A 382 -6.63 4.70 -19.47
CA THR A 382 -7.70 5.23 -18.62
C THR A 382 -7.08 6.10 -17.55
N ASP A 383 -7.77 7.18 -17.23
CA ASP A 383 -7.36 8.08 -16.15
C ASP A 383 -7.22 7.30 -14.85
N ASP A 384 -6.07 7.38 -14.19
CA ASP A 384 -5.72 6.47 -13.08
C ASP A 384 -6.71 6.55 -11.91
N TRP A 385 -7.20 7.76 -11.58
CA TRP A 385 -8.24 7.95 -10.55
C TRP A 385 -9.51 7.18 -10.90
N LEU A 386 -9.93 7.26 -12.17
CA LEU A 386 -11.09 6.55 -12.67
C LEU A 386 -10.85 5.04 -12.71
N ALA A 387 -9.69 4.63 -13.21
CA ALA A 387 -9.34 3.21 -13.34
C ALA A 387 -9.42 2.51 -11.97
N ASN A 388 -8.96 3.13 -10.89
CA ASN A 388 -9.10 2.57 -9.54
C ASN A 388 -10.56 2.35 -9.14
N SER A 389 -11.44 3.34 -9.34
CA SER A 389 -12.87 3.17 -9.05
C SER A 389 -13.52 2.10 -9.93
N LEU A 390 -13.10 1.95 -11.18
CA LEU A 390 -13.57 0.88 -12.06
C LEU A 390 -13.08 -0.49 -11.60
N ILE A 391 -11.84 -0.60 -11.11
CA ILE A 391 -11.28 -1.84 -10.54
C ILE A 391 -12.05 -2.25 -9.29
N ASP A 392 -12.25 -1.34 -8.33
CA ASP A 392 -13.03 -1.59 -7.12
C ASP A 392 -14.45 -2.07 -7.46
N THR A 393 -15.09 -1.40 -8.43
CA THR A 393 -16.43 -1.78 -8.93
C THR A 393 -16.42 -3.16 -9.59
N PHE A 394 -15.38 -3.46 -10.36
CA PHE A 394 -15.21 -4.75 -11.03
C PHE A 394 -15.04 -5.88 -10.02
N VAL A 395 -14.16 -5.71 -9.03
CA VAL A 395 -13.96 -6.67 -7.92
C VAL A 395 -15.25 -6.87 -7.13
N THR A 396 -15.97 -5.79 -6.81
CA THR A 396 -17.27 -5.87 -6.11
C THR A 396 -18.26 -6.73 -6.89
N ASN A 397 -18.39 -6.48 -8.20
CA ASN A 397 -19.29 -7.25 -9.06
C ASN A 397 -18.88 -8.72 -9.20
N MET A 398 -17.58 -8.98 -9.39
CA MET A 398 -17.02 -10.33 -9.45
C MET A 398 -17.33 -11.12 -8.18
N LEU A 399 -17.13 -10.52 -7.00
CA LEU A 399 -17.42 -11.14 -5.72
C LEU A 399 -18.92 -11.38 -5.52
N LEU A 400 -19.78 -10.41 -5.88
CA LEU A 400 -21.23 -10.57 -5.86
C LEU A 400 -21.70 -11.72 -6.76
N ASP A 401 -21.14 -11.83 -7.96
CA ASP A 401 -21.45 -12.94 -8.87
C ASP A 401 -21.06 -14.30 -8.30
N GLY A 402 -19.96 -14.36 -7.54
CA GLY A 402 -19.53 -15.56 -6.82
C GLY A 402 -20.47 -15.97 -5.68
N VAL A 403 -21.18 -15.03 -5.05
CA VAL A 403 -22.04 -15.29 -3.87
C VAL A 403 -23.54 -15.14 -4.12
N LYS A 404 -23.98 -14.88 -5.35
CA LYS A 404 -25.40 -14.65 -5.69
C LYS A 404 -26.36 -15.79 -5.34
N ASN A 405 -25.83 -16.99 -5.07
CA ASN A 405 -26.61 -18.16 -4.62
C ASN A 405 -26.24 -18.60 -3.19
N ASP A 406 -25.41 -17.85 -2.48
CA ASP A 406 -24.90 -18.19 -1.15
C ASP A 406 -25.01 -16.97 -0.20
N PRO A 407 -26.15 -16.83 0.50
CA PRO A 407 -26.36 -15.75 1.46
C PRO A 407 -25.36 -15.76 2.62
N ALA A 408 -24.83 -16.92 3.01
CA ALA A 408 -23.85 -17.03 4.09
C ALA A 408 -22.50 -16.45 3.64
N ALA A 409 -22.04 -16.82 2.44
CA ALA A 409 -20.86 -16.21 1.85
C ALA A 409 -21.05 -14.71 1.63
N ALA A 410 -22.21 -14.27 1.12
CA ALA A 410 -22.50 -12.84 0.95
C ALA A 410 -22.42 -12.05 2.26
N ARG A 411 -22.86 -12.65 3.37
CA ARG A 411 -22.78 -12.04 4.71
C ARG A 411 -21.33 -11.77 5.12
N ASN A 412 -20.41 -12.69 4.81
CA ASN A 412 -19.00 -12.59 5.18
C ASN A 412 -18.20 -11.64 4.27
N ILE A 413 -18.72 -11.32 3.08
CA ILE A 413 -18.07 -10.36 2.15
C ILE A 413 -18.65 -8.95 2.32
N PHE A 414 -19.98 -8.84 2.27
CA PHE A 414 -20.69 -7.56 2.11
C PHE A 414 -21.54 -7.17 3.32
N GLY A 415 -21.77 -8.10 4.25
CA GLY A 415 -22.56 -7.86 5.46
C GLY A 415 -24.02 -8.32 5.38
N PRO A 416 -24.79 -8.11 6.46
CA PRO A 416 -26.12 -8.69 6.62
C PRO A 416 -27.15 -8.16 5.61
N ASP A 417 -27.06 -6.88 5.22
CA ASP A 417 -28.05 -6.26 4.34
C ASP A 417 -27.97 -6.83 2.92
N THR A 418 -26.77 -6.90 2.35
CA THR A 418 -26.54 -7.53 1.04
C THR A 418 -26.92 -9.00 1.05
N ALA A 419 -26.57 -9.73 2.12
CA ALA A 419 -26.95 -11.13 2.29
C ALA A 419 -28.48 -11.33 2.32
N PHE A 420 -29.20 -10.44 3.00
CA PHE A 420 -30.65 -10.46 3.05
C PHE A 420 -31.28 -10.23 1.67
N THR A 421 -30.77 -9.25 0.91
CA THR A 421 -31.24 -8.98 -0.47
C THR A 421 -30.99 -10.18 -1.39
N ILE A 422 -29.82 -10.83 -1.28
CA ILE A 422 -29.51 -12.05 -2.03
C ILE A 422 -30.45 -13.20 -1.63
N GLN A 423 -30.68 -13.42 -0.33
CA GLN A 423 -31.62 -14.43 0.15
C GLN A 423 -33.05 -14.20 -0.38
N ARG A 424 -33.49 -12.93 -0.44
CA ARG A 424 -34.78 -12.57 -1.04
C ARG A 424 -34.82 -12.88 -2.52
N SER A 425 -33.76 -12.57 -3.28
CA SER A 425 -33.68 -12.91 -4.70
C SER A 425 -33.83 -14.43 -4.93
N ILE A 426 -33.13 -15.25 -4.14
CA ILE A 426 -33.24 -16.72 -4.20
C ILE A 426 -34.68 -17.17 -3.94
N ASN A 427 -35.34 -16.63 -2.90
CA ASN A 427 -36.71 -16.99 -2.55
C ASN A 427 -37.71 -16.60 -3.65
N GLU A 428 -37.57 -15.42 -4.25
CA GLU A 428 -38.42 -14.98 -5.36
C GLU A 428 -38.21 -15.84 -6.62
N ARG A 429 -36.97 -16.26 -6.88
CA ARG A 429 -36.67 -17.17 -7.98
C ARG A 429 -37.31 -18.55 -7.77
N GLN A 430 -37.28 -19.07 -6.54
CA GLN A 430 -37.96 -20.32 -6.17
C GLN A 430 -39.49 -20.22 -6.32
N ARG A 431 -40.06 -19.02 -6.16
CA ARG A 431 -41.49 -18.74 -6.39
C ARG A 431 -41.85 -18.53 -7.86
N GLY A 432 -40.87 -18.53 -8.77
CA GLY A 432 -41.07 -18.27 -10.20
C GLY A 432 -41.11 -16.79 -10.59
N ASN A 433 -40.82 -15.87 -9.65
CA ASN A 433 -40.80 -14.43 -9.87
C ASN A 433 -39.42 -13.97 -10.37
N TYR A 434 -39.02 -14.41 -11.57
CA TYR A 434 -37.68 -14.16 -12.10
C TYR A 434 -37.33 -12.68 -12.26
N GLU A 435 -38.28 -11.84 -12.71
CA GLU A 435 -38.04 -10.41 -12.91
C GLU A 435 -37.72 -9.68 -11.59
N LEU A 436 -38.48 -9.97 -10.52
CA LEU A 436 -38.22 -9.41 -9.20
C LEU A 436 -36.91 -9.94 -8.62
N ALA A 437 -36.59 -11.23 -8.83
CA ALA A 437 -35.32 -11.80 -8.41
C ALA A 437 -34.13 -11.09 -9.07
N ASP A 438 -34.21 -10.80 -10.37
CA ASP A 438 -33.18 -10.07 -11.11
C ASP A 438 -33.07 -8.61 -10.64
N GLN A 439 -34.19 -7.93 -10.38
CA GLN A 439 -34.20 -6.58 -9.78
C GLN A 439 -33.52 -6.54 -8.42
N LEU A 440 -33.73 -7.56 -7.58
CA LEU A 440 -33.06 -7.67 -6.27
C LEU A 440 -31.54 -7.88 -6.41
N ILE A 441 -31.06 -8.58 -7.44
CA ILE A 441 -29.61 -8.69 -7.70
C ILE A 441 -29.04 -7.35 -8.15
N VAL A 442 -29.75 -6.61 -9.01
CA VAL A 442 -29.33 -5.25 -9.41
C VAL A 442 -29.28 -4.33 -8.19
N GLN A 443 -30.28 -4.40 -7.31
CA GLN A 443 -30.30 -3.65 -6.04
C GLN A 443 -29.10 -4.02 -5.17
N ALA A 444 -28.82 -5.32 -4.98
CA ALA A 444 -27.67 -5.78 -4.21
C ALA A 444 -26.35 -5.25 -4.77
N ARG A 445 -26.20 -5.15 -6.10
CA ARG A 445 -25.02 -4.57 -6.76
C ARG A 445 -24.85 -3.07 -6.48
N SER A 446 -25.93 -2.31 -6.47
CA SER A 446 -25.87 -0.86 -6.18
C SER A 446 -25.69 -0.54 -4.70
N GLU A 447 -26.12 -1.43 -3.80
CA GLU A 447 -26.11 -1.18 -2.36
C GLU A 447 -24.94 -1.87 -1.64
N ALA A 448 -24.29 -2.86 -2.26
CA ALA A 448 -23.16 -3.55 -1.68
C ALA A 448 -22.03 -2.56 -1.33
N PRO A 449 -21.42 -2.66 -0.14
CA PRO A 449 -20.23 -1.91 0.17
C PRO A 449 -19.16 -2.18 -0.88
N VAL A 450 -18.62 -1.11 -1.47
CA VAL A 450 -17.54 -1.22 -2.45
C VAL A 450 -16.36 -1.96 -1.82
N ALA A 451 -15.83 -2.92 -2.56
CA ALA A 451 -14.62 -3.67 -2.27
C ALA A 451 -13.37 -2.79 -2.38
N THR A 452 -13.33 -1.66 -1.67
CA THR A 452 -12.15 -0.82 -1.60
C THR A 452 -11.18 -1.46 -0.62
N VAL A 453 -10.05 -1.91 -1.13
CA VAL A 453 -8.92 -2.36 -0.33
C VAL A 453 -8.00 -1.18 -0.09
N CYS A 454 -7.61 -1.00 1.17
CA CYS A 454 -6.87 0.15 1.71
C CYS A 454 -5.79 0.76 0.78
N THR A 455 -6.18 1.78 0.02
CA THR A 455 -5.32 2.88 -0.36
C THR A 455 -6.09 4.19 -0.16
N GLY A 456 -6.18 4.66 1.09
CA GLY A 456 -6.50 6.08 1.36
C GLY A 456 -7.87 6.62 0.92
N GLY A 457 -8.95 5.84 0.96
CA GLY A 457 -10.30 6.36 0.74
C GLY A 457 -10.67 6.65 -0.72
N SER A 458 -11.92 7.05 -0.95
CA SER A 458 -12.42 7.39 -2.29
C SER A 458 -11.48 8.38 -2.97
N CYS A 459 -11.06 8.01 -4.19
CA CYS A 459 -10.24 8.76 -5.14
C CYS A 459 -10.81 10.13 -5.57
N GLY A 460 -11.62 10.79 -4.74
CA GLY A 460 -12.34 12.02 -5.09
C GLY A 460 -13.46 11.78 -6.11
N LEU A 461 -13.85 10.52 -6.32
CA LEU A 461 -14.91 10.11 -7.24
C LEU A 461 -16.11 9.62 -6.43
N VAL A 462 -17.29 10.15 -6.78
CA VAL A 462 -18.56 9.77 -6.17
C VAL A 462 -19.54 9.32 -7.23
N GLU A 463 -20.35 8.31 -6.93
CA GLU A 463 -21.38 7.87 -7.85
C GLU A 463 -22.44 8.96 -8.05
N VAL A 464 -22.86 9.12 -9.30
CA VAL A 464 -23.87 10.11 -9.68
C VAL A 464 -25.23 9.43 -9.70
N ASN A 465 -26.16 9.94 -8.89
CA ASN A 465 -27.56 9.51 -8.96
C ASN A 465 -28.07 9.65 -10.41
N LEU A 466 -28.52 8.53 -10.98
CA LEU A 466 -28.95 8.42 -12.38
C LEU A 466 -30.15 9.31 -12.76
N LEU A 467 -30.87 9.84 -11.76
CA LEU A 467 -31.99 10.77 -11.90
C LEU A 467 -31.59 12.24 -11.69
N SER A 468 -30.32 12.51 -11.39
CA SER A 468 -29.83 13.87 -11.15
C SER A 468 -29.73 14.69 -12.45
N THR A 469 -29.71 16.01 -12.30
CA THR A 469 -29.43 16.95 -13.40
C THR A 469 -28.04 16.72 -14.01
N ASP A 470 -27.07 16.30 -13.18
CA ASP A 470 -25.72 15.95 -13.62
C ASP A 470 -25.74 14.70 -14.52
N ALA A 471 -26.52 13.68 -14.17
CA ALA A 471 -26.68 12.48 -15.00
C ALA A 471 -27.34 12.78 -16.36
N SER A 472 -28.38 13.61 -16.39
CA SER A 472 -29.02 14.03 -17.64
C SER A 472 -28.05 14.78 -18.56
N LYS A 473 -27.31 15.76 -18.02
CA LYS A 473 -26.30 16.51 -18.79
C LYS A 473 -25.16 15.61 -19.27
N ALA A 474 -24.72 14.65 -18.45
CA ALA A 474 -23.70 13.69 -18.85
C ALA A 474 -24.13 12.88 -20.07
N ARG A 475 -25.37 12.36 -20.06
CA ARG A 475 -25.94 11.63 -21.21
C ARG A 475 -26.06 12.50 -22.45
N GLU A 476 -26.49 13.76 -22.31
CA GLU A 476 -26.50 14.74 -23.41
C GLU A 476 -25.09 14.98 -24.01
N LEU A 477 -24.06 14.96 -23.16
CA LEU A 477 -22.67 15.07 -23.58
C LEU A 477 -22.10 13.79 -24.19
N GLY A 478 -22.86 12.68 -24.16
CA GLY A 478 -22.53 11.40 -24.76
C GLY A 478 -21.82 10.41 -23.83
N LEU A 479 -21.88 10.64 -22.52
CA LEU A 479 -21.44 9.67 -21.52
C LEU A 479 -22.45 8.52 -21.40
N GLY A 480 -21.93 7.31 -21.15
CA GLY A 480 -22.69 6.07 -20.97
C GLY A 480 -23.28 5.89 -19.57
N SER A 481 -23.34 4.64 -19.13
CA SER A 481 -23.78 4.21 -17.80
C SER A 481 -22.65 4.31 -16.77
N GLY A 482 -22.96 4.04 -15.49
CA GLY A 482 -21.97 4.00 -14.42
C GLY A 482 -21.28 5.35 -14.20
N LEU A 483 -22.08 6.40 -14.01
CA LEU A 483 -21.54 7.76 -13.95
C LEU A 483 -20.85 8.05 -12.61
N LEU A 484 -19.60 8.48 -12.68
CA LEU A 484 -18.82 8.94 -11.54
C LEU A 484 -18.51 10.44 -11.66
N LYS A 485 -18.75 11.21 -10.61
CA LYS A 485 -18.43 12.64 -10.55
C LYS A 485 -17.15 12.85 -9.77
N ASP A 486 -16.29 13.68 -10.35
CA ASP A 486 -15.11 14.19 -9.70
C ASP A 486 -15.43 15.36 -8.78
N THR A 487 -15.19 15.17 -7.48
CA THR A 487 -15.39 16.20 -6.45
C THR A 487 -14.12 17.03 -6.21
N VAL A 488 -12.99 16.61 -6.77
CA VAL A 488 -11.66 17.20 -6.46
C VAL A 488 -11.13 17.98 -7.65
N ARG A 489 -11.18 17.41 -8.86
CA ARG A 489 -10.50 17.94 -10.05
C ARG A 489 -11.28 19.05 -10.74
N LYS A 490 -10.59 20.16 -10.99
CA LYS A 490 -11.08 21.26 -11.82
C LYS A 490 -10.96 20.90 -13.30
N CYS A 491 -11.94 21.33 -14.09
CA CYS A 491 -11.90 21.20 -15.54
C CYS A 491 -10.71 21.98 -16.13
N LYS A 492 -9.83 21.27 -16.86
CA LYS A 492 -8.63 21.82 -17.53
C LYS A 492 -8.94 22.68 -18.75
N ASN A 493 -10.20 22.77 -19.18
CA ASN A 493 -10.57 23.62 -20.31
C ASN A 493 -10.31 25.10 -19.94
N PRO A 494 -9.50 25.85 -20.74
CA PRO A 494 -9.18 27.23 -20.42
C PRO A 494 -10.42 28.07 -20.13
N GLY A 495 -10.44 28.73 -18.97
CA GLY A 495 -11.55 29.58 -18.53
C GLY A 495 -12.73 28.88 -17.84
N CYS A 496 -12.71 27.55 -17.66
CA CYS A 496 -13.76 26.85 -16.92
C CYS A 496 -13.45 26.74 -15.43
N GLY A 497 -12.39 25.99 -15.06
CA GLY A 497 -11.98 25.80 -13.66
C GLY A 497 -13.00 25.11 -12.73
N ALA A 498 -14.16 24.68 -13.23
CA ALA A 498 -15.22 24.08 -12.42
C ALA A 498 -14.92 22.62 -12.05
N LYS A 499 -15.26 22.22 -10.81
CA LYS A 499 -15.18 20.83 -10.31
C LYS A 499 -16.46 20.03 -10.65
N ASN A 500 -16.77 19.97 -11.94
CA ASN A 500 -17.96 19.29 -12.47
C ASN A 500 -17.55 18.39 -13.65
N ILE A 501 -16.60 17.50 -13.39
CA ILE A 501 -16.16 16.49 -14.35
C ILE A 501 -16.89 15.20 -14.03
N LEU A 502 -17.49 14.59 -15.04
CA LEU A 502 -18.14 13.29 -14.93
C LEU A 502 -17.45 12.30 -15.86
N TYR A 503 -17.42 11.05 -15.41
CA TYR A 503 -16.87 9.89 -16.08
C TYR A 503 -17.95 8.84 -16.28
N ASP A 504 -17.80 7.99 -17.30
CA ASP A 504 -18.59 6.78 -17.46
C ASP A 504 -17.75 5.52 -17.29
N ASP A 505 -18.42 4.37 -17.25
CA ASP A 505 -17.83 3.03 -17.14
C ASP A 505 -16.87 2.64 -18.29
N LYS A 506 -16.84 3.41 -19.38
CA LYS A 506 -15.97 3.19 -20.55
C LYS A 506 -14.72 4.06 -20.53
N GLY A 507 -14.52 4.86 -19.49
CA GLY A 507 -13.37 5.76 -19.43
C GLY A 507 -13.56 7.05 -20.25
N ASN A 508 -14.79 7.37 -20.65
CA ASN A 508 -15.10 8.66 -21.24
C ASN A 508 -15.23 9.70 -20.13
N LYS A 509 -14.98 10.97 -20.46
CA LYS A 509 -15.17 12.08 -19.51
C LYS A 509 -15.80 13.30 -20.15
N ALA A 510 -16.60 14.03 -19.40
CA ALA A 510 -17.12 15.32 -19.81
C ALA A 510 -17.25 16.30 -18.65
N CYS A 511 -17.09 17.59 -18.93
CA CYS A 511 -17.39 18.65 -17.97
C CYS A 511 -18.79 19.19 -18.21
N THR A 512 -19.69 19.06 -17.23
CA THR A 512 -21.08 19.53 -17.36
C THR A 512 -21.22 21.05 -17.25
N THR A 513 -20.16 21.78 -16.89
CA THR A 513 -20.15 23.25 -16.89
C THR A 513 -19.79 23.83 -18.25
N CYS A 514 -18.70 23.40 -18.89
CA CYS A 514 -18.22 23.98 -20.16
C CYS A 514 -18.42 23.07 -21.38
N GLY A 515 -19.00 21.88 -21.21
CA GLY A 515 -19.28 20.93 -22.29
C GLY A 515 -18.05 20.26 -22.91
N SER A 516 -16.85 20.47 -22.36
CA SER A 516 -15.64 19.81 -22.86
C SER A 516 -15.74 18.31 -22.63
N LYS A 517 -15.44 17.49 -23.63
CA LYS A 517 -15.56 16.04 -23.55
C LYS A 517 -14.38 15.32 -24.20
N GLN A 518 -14.07 14.15 -23.67
CA GLN A 518 -13.14 13.19 -24.24
C GLN A 518 -13.86 11.84 -24.24
N ILE A 519 -14.40 11.46 -25.41
CA ILE A 519 -15.10 10.20 -25.63
C ILE A 519 -14.18 9.28 -26.43
N LYS A 520 -13.71 8.19 -25.82
CA LYS A 520 -12.89 7.15 -26.48
C LYS A 520 -13.78 6.44 -27.52
N GLY A 521 -13.34 6.41 -28.78
CA GLY A 521 -14.07 5.77 -29.89
C GLY A 521 -14.69 6.72 -30.92
N LYS A 522 -14.67 8.04 -30.72
CA LYS A 522 -14.92 9.03 -31.78
C LYS A 522 -13.99 10.23 -31.61
N VAL A 523 -12.94 10.30 -32.43
CA VAL A 523 -12.24 11.56 -32.69
C VAL A 523 -13.25 12.51 -33.32
N THR A 524 -13.85 13.38 -32.51
CA THR A 524 -14.58 14.54 -33.02
C THR A 524 -13.76 15.75 -32.63
N ILE A 525 -12.93 16.22 -33.56
CA ILE A 525 -12.33 17.55 -33.48
C ILE A 525 -13.49 18.52 -33.68
N THR A 526 -13.99 19.11 -32.60
CA THR A 526 -14.93 20.23 -32.72
C THR A 526 -14.10 21.47 -33.03
N THR A 527 -13.88 21.72 -34.32
CA THR A 527 -13.36 23.01 -34.79
C THR A 527 -14.38 24.07 -34.39
N LYS A 528 -14.01 25.00 -33.50
CA LYS A 528 -14.82 26.19 -33.24
C LYS A 528 -15.02 26.91 -34.57
N GLN A 529 -16.27 27.01 -35.02
CA GLN A 529 -16.66 28.02 -36.00
C GLN A 529 -16.38 29.39 -35.37
N GLN A 530 -15.35 30.06 -35.88
CA GLN A 530 -15.26 31.51 -35.75
C GLN A 530 -16.34 32.10 -36.67
N SER A 531 -17.35 32.70 -36.05
CA SER A 531 -18.31 33.56 -36.74
C SER A 531 -17.58 34.80 -37.26
N ALA A 532 -17.81 35.10 -38.54
CA ALA A 532 -17.44 36.35 -39.21
C ALA A 532 -18.18 37.56 -38.62
#